data_AF-A0A842MCV5-F1
#
_entry.id   AF-A0A842MCV5-F1
#
_cell.length_a   1.000
_cell.length_b   1.000
_cell.length_c   1.000
_cell.angle_alpha   90.00
_cell.angle_beta   90.00
_cell.angle_gamma   90.00
#
_symmetry.space_group_name_H-M   'P 1'
#
loop_
_entity.id
_entity.type
_entity.pdbx_description
1 polymer ?
#
loop_
_entity_poly.entity_id
_entity_poly.type
_entity_poly.pdbx_seq_one_letter_code
_entity_poly.pdbx_strand_id
1 'polypeptide(L)'
;MPRRKAKKSLKKIIDEAAEEAEGRELSLGRPMLEEINELVWHEDEIVVYSPTMIDLPAKIFNMMASGLKRRGFKVYKQKGVELRKDRLVKTDRYIVEGEGAAEEAAICAKLNNLSIVEAC
;
A
#
# COMPACT_ATOMS: atom_id res chain seq x y z
N MET A 1 -21.89 44.01 37.05
CA MET A 1 -21.13 44.36 35.81
C MET A 1 -20.62 43.07 35.18
N PRO A 2 -21.01 42.72 33.94
CA PRO A 2 -20.51 41.50 33.29
C PRO A 2 -19.05 41.71 32.85
N ARG A 3 -18.12 40.91 33.38
CA ARG A 3 -16.71 40.90 32.98
C ARG A 3 -16.64 40.58 31.48
N ARG A 4 -16.31 41.57 30.64
CA ARG A 4 -16.01 41.35 29.22
C ARG A 4 -14.89 40.32 29.13
N LYS A 5 -15.19 39.11 28.66
CA LYS A 5 -14.15 38.12 28.32
C LYS A 5 -13.23 38.78 27.29
N ALA A 6 -11.95 38.90 27.63
CA ALA A 6 -10.95 39.44 26.72
C ALA A 6 -10.97 38.62 25.43
N LYS A 7 -11.24 39.26 24.29
CA LYS A 7 -11.17 38.61 22.98
C LYS A 7 -9.71 38.24 22.74
N LYS A 8 -9.38 36.95 22.78
CA LYS A 8 -8.07 36.47 22.31
C LYS A 8 -7.92 36.92 20.86
N SER A 9 -6.76 37.45 20.48
CA SER A 9 -6.50 37.81 19.10
C SER A 9 -6.50 36.54 18.24
N LEU A 10 -6.98 36.63 17.00
CA LEU A 10 -6.98 35.52 16.04
C LEU A 10 -5.59 34.87 15.95
N LYS A 11 -4.53 35.68 15.98
CA LYS A 11 -3.15 35.20 16.00
C LYS A 11 -2.86 34.28 17.18
N LYS A 12 -3.30 34.64 18.39
CA LYS A 12 -3.09 33.82 19.58
C LYS A 12 -3.88 32.51 19.56
N ILE A 13 -5.04 32.50 18.91
CA ILE A 13 -5.84 31.28 18.71
C ILE A 13 -5.14 30.36 17.69
N ILE A 14 -4.55 30.93 16.64
CA ILE A 14 -3.79 30.17 15.63
C ILE A 14 -2.51 29.59 16.24
N ASP A 15 -1.77 30.39 17.02
CA ASP A 15 -0.54 29.95 17.67
C ASP A 15 -0.82 28.84 18.70
N GLU A 16 -1.88 28.99 19.53
CA GLU A 16 -2.32 27.95 20.47
C GLU A 16 -2.75 26.66 19.75
N ALA A 17 -3.44 26.76 18.61
CA ALA A 17 -3.86 25.60 17.82
C ALA A 17 -2.68 24.91 17.11
N ALA A 18 -1.64 25.66 16.74
CA ALA A 18 -0.43 25.12 16.12
C ALA A 18 0.43 24.37 17.16
N GLU A 19 0.60 24.93 18.37
CA GLU A 19 1.25 24.24 19.49
C GLU A 19 0.47 22.97 19.91
N GLU A 20 -0.87 23.02 19.92
CA GLU A 20 -1.70 21.82 20.17
C GLU A 20 -1.57 20.76 19.07
N ALA A 21 -1.34 21.18 17.82
CA ALA A 21 -1.13 20.26 16.70
C ALA A 21 0.29 19.66 16.69
N GLU A 22 1.32 20.42 17.09
CA GLU A 22 2.69 19.93 17.29
C GLU A 22 2.80 19.00 18.51
N GLY A 23 2.04 19.26 19.57
CA GLY A 23 2.00 18.42 20.78
C GLY A 23 1.15 17.14 20.65
N ARG A 24 0.35 17.02 19.59
CA ARG A 24 -0.29 15.75 19.25
C ARG A 24 0.76 14.86 18.62
N GLU A 25 1.22 13.85 19.36
CA GLU A 25 1.76 12.64 18.74
C GLU A 25 0.72 12.16 17.73
N LEU A 26 0.94 12.44 16.45
CA LEU A 26 0.26 11.79 15.32
C LEU A 26 0.73 10.33 15.21
N SER A 27 0.93 9.65 16.34
CA SER A 27 0.98 8.20 16.34
C SER A 27 -0.45 7.78 16.04
N LEU A 28 -0.71 7.43 14.78
CA LEU A 28 -1.80 6.52 14.46
C LEU A 28 -1.76 5.42 15.53
N GLY A 29 -2.82 5.28 16.32
CA GLY A 29 -2.82 4.30 17.40
C GLY A 29 -2.44 2.94 16.84
N ARG A 30 -1.70 2.11 17.60
CA ARG A 30 -1.27 0.77 17.16
C ARG A 30 -2.34 -0.03 16.39
N PRO A 31 -3.63 -0.04 16.80
CA PRO A 31 -4.67 -0.76 16.06
C PRO A 31 -4.86 -0.23 14.63
N MET A 32 -4.80 1.09 14.45
CA MET A 32 -4.99 1.72 13.14
C MET A 32 -3.74 1.57 12.26
N LEU A 33 -2.54 1.53 12.86
CA LEU A 33 -1.31 1.16 12.15
C LEU A 33 -1.31 -0.30 11.70
N GLU A 34 -1.80 -1.21 12.54
CA GLU A 34 -1.95 -2.64 12.20
C GLU A 34 -2.99 -2.82 11.09
N GLU A 35 -4.18 -2.22 11.20
CA GLU A 35 -5.20 -2.23 10.14
C GLU A 35 -4.70 -1.60 8.83
N ILE A 36 -3.93 -0.51 8.90
CA ILE A 36 -3.34 0.10 7.70
C ILE A 36 -2.23 -0.80 7.13
N ASN A 37 -1.38 -1.42 7.95
CA ASN A 37 -0.37 -2.36 7.48
C ASN A 37 -0.98 -3.60 6.82
N GLU A 38 -2.11 -4.10 7.30
CA GLU A 38 -2.86 -5.19 6.66
C GLU A 38 -3.46 -4.78 5.30
N LEU A 39 -3.77 -3.49 5.12
CA LEU A 39 -4.33 -2.92 3.88
C LEU A 39 -3.28 -2.36 2.92
N VAL A 40 -2.01 -2.32 3.33
CA VAL A 40 -0.92 -1.73 2.57
C VAL A 40 -0.10 -2.83 1.91
N TRP A 41 -0.18 -2.90 0.60
CA TRP A 41 0.75 -3.71 -0.18
C TRP A 41 2.11 -3.01 -0.28
N HIS A 42 3.16 -3.71 0.13
CA HIS A 42 4.52 -3.22 0.00
C HIS A 42 4.99 -3.27 -1.47
N GLU A 43 5.99 -2.43 -1.82
CA GLU A 43 6.44 -2.17 -3.21
C GLU A 43 6.74 -3.42 -4.05
N ASP A 44 7.11 -4.53 -3.40
CA ASP A 44 7.61 -5.75 -4.03
C ASP A 44 6.80 -7.00 -3.64
N GLU A 45 5.61 -6.83 -3.04
CA GLU A 45 4.77 -7.95 -2.61
C GLU A 45 3.91 -8.52 -3.73
N ILE A 46 4.14 -9.82 -3.99
CA ILE A 46 3.27 -10.62 -4.83
C ILE A 46 2.13 -11.14 -3.96
N VAL A 47 0.89 -10.82 -4.32
CA VAL A 47 -0.28 -11.32 -3.61
C VAL A 47 -0.83 -12.51 -4.37
N VAL A 48 -1.01 -13.64 -3.70
CA VAL A 48 -1.58 -14.85 -4.28
C VAL A 48 -2.99 -15.00 -3.75
N TYR A 49 -3.99 -14.82 -4.63
CA TYR A 49 -5.41 -15.05 -4.29
C TYR A 49 -5.80 -16.52 -4.43
N SER A 50 -5.19 -17.23 -5.39
CA SER A 50 -5.41 -18.66 -5.61
C SER A 50 -4.26 -19.23 -6.46
N PRO A 51 -4.14 -20.57 -6.61
CA PRO A 51 -3.14 -21.18 -7.48
C PRO A 51 -3.16 -20.65 -8.93
N THR A 52 -4.33 -20.17 -9.37
CA THR A 52 -4.56 -19.69 -10.73
C THR A 52 -4.66 -18.18 -10.84
N MET A 53 -4.60 -17.42 -9.74
CA MET A 53 -4.79 -15.97 -9.75
C MET A 53 -3.85 -15.28 -8.76
N ILE A 54 -3.03 -14.39 -9.29
CA ILE A 54 -2.05 -13.61 -8.54
C ILE A 54 -2.16 -12.13 -8.89
N ASP A 55 -1.72 -11.27 -8.00
CA ASP A 55 -1.55 -9.85 -8.21
C ASP A 55 -0.07 -9.49 -8.08
N LEU A 56 0.45 -8.90 -9.15
CA LEU A 56 1.82 -8.46 -9.27
C LEU A 56 1.92 -6.93 -9.26
N PRO A 57 2.83 -6.34 -8.46
CA PRO A 57 3.19 -4.94 -8.61
C PRO A 57 3.88 -4.72 -9.95
N ALA A 58 3.77 -3.51 -10.52
CA ALA A 58 4.25 -3.19 -11.86
C ALA A 58 5.70 -3.62 -12.14
N LYS A 59 6.59 -3.46 -11.16
CA LYS A 59 8.00 -3.84 -11.28
C LYS A 59 8.16 -5.34 -11.53
N ILE A 60 7.45 -6.16 -10.77
CA ILE A 60 7.51 -7.63 -10.89
C ILE A 60 6.81 -8.11 -12.15
N PHE A 61 5.66 -7.51 -12.49
CA PHE A 61 5.00 -7.79 -13.76
C PHE A 61 5.94 -7.56 -14.94
N ASN A 62 6.66 -6.44 -14.98
CA ASN A 62 7.59 -6.13 -16.07
C ASN A 62 8.74 -7.14 -16.17
N MET A 63 9.19 -7.71 -15.05
CA MET A 63 10.20 -8.78 -15.03
C MET A 63 9.64 -10.09 -15.61
N MET A 64 8.38 -10.41 -15.32
CA MET A 64 7.74 -11.66 -15.74
C MET A 64 7.03 -11.56 -17.09
N ALA A 65 6.79 -10.36 -17.64
CA ALA A 65 5.89 -10.10 -18.76
C ALA A 65 6.14 -11.01 -19.97
N SER A 66 7.41 -11.21 -20.34
CA SER A 66 7.81 -12.07 -21.45
C SER A 66 7.56 -13.57 -21.18
N GLY A 67 7.67 -14.01 -19.93
CA GLY A 67 7.32 -15.37 -19.50
C GLY A 67 5.81 -15.59 -19.50
N LEU A 68 5.08 -14.63 -18.92
CA LEU A 68 3.62 -14.68 -18.82
C LEU A 68 2.95 -14.71 -20.19
N LYS A 69 3.40 -13.85 -21.11
CA LYS A 69 2.89 -13.81 -22.48
C LYS A 69 3.15 -15.10 -23.25
N ARG A 70 4.34 -15.70 -23.11
CA ARG A 70 4.70 -16.95 -23.79
C ARG A 70 3.87 -18.13 -23.33
N ARG A 71 3.51 -18.17 -22.05
CA ARG A 71 2.71 -19.24 -21.45
C ARG A 71 1.19 -19.02 -21.57
N GLY A 72 0.77 -17.88 -22.11
CA GLY A 72 -0.65 -17.61 -22.39
C GLY A 72 -1.47 -17.21 -21.17
N PHE A 73 -0.84 -16.69 -20.11
CA PHE A 73 -1.58 -16.13 -18.97
C PHE A 73 -2.40 -14.91 -19.39
N LYS A 74 -3.60 -14.77 -18.81
CA LYS A 74 -4.40 -13.56 -18.95
C LYS A 74 -3.91 -12.53 -17.97
N VAL A 75 -3.79 -11.28 -18.41
CA VAL A 75 -3.27 -10.18 -17.58
C VAL A 75 -4.25 -9.02 -17.62
N TYR A 76 -4.64 -8.55 -16.43
CA TYR A 76 -5.52 -7.40 -16.23
C TYR A 76 -4.77 -6.31 -15.49
N LYS A 77 -4.85 -5.08 -15.99
CA LYS A 77 -4.23 -3.92 -15.35
C LYS A 77 -5.23 -3.26 -14.42
N GLN A 78 -4.82 -3.04 -13.17
CA GLN A 78 -5.59 -2.35 -12.14
C GLN A 78 -4.79 -1.17 -11.59
N LYS A 79 -5.49 -0.15 -11.08
CA LYS A 79 -4.87 0.91 -10.27
C LYS A 79 -4.86 0.49 -8.81
N GLY A 80 -3.68 0.39 -8.23
CA GLY A 80 -3.47 0.13 -6.80
C GLY A 80 -3.00 1.40 -6.08
N VAL A 81 -3.00 1.33 -4.75
CA VAL A 81 -2.31 2.28 -3.89
C VAL A 81 -1.26 1.49 -3.11
N GLU A 82 0.00 1.91 -3.21
CA GLU A 82 1.12 1.30 -2.48
C GLU A 82 1.70 2.32 -1.50
N LEU A 83 2.18 1.85 -0.35
CA LEU A 83 2.94 2.69 0.57
C LEU A 83 4.41 2.65 0.19
N ARG A 84 4.96 3.81 -0.18
CA ARG A 84 6.35 3.99 -0.59
C ARG A 84 6.99 5.08 0.26
N LYS A 85 7.96 4.73 1.10
CA LYS A 85 8.65 5.69 2.00
C LYS A 85 7.65 6.54 2.79
N ASP A 86 6.74 5.88 3.50
CA ASP A 86 5.67 6.49 4.30
C ASP A 86 4.68 7.39 3.51
N ARG A 87 4.60 7.21 2.19
CA ARG A 87 3.66 7.93 1.33
C ARG A 87 2.81 6.98 0.51
N LEU A 88 1.50 7.24 0.47
CA LEU A 88 0.58 6.53 -0.41
C LEU A 88 0.74 7.03 -1.85
N VAL A 89 1.09 6.12 -2.75
CA VAL A 89 1.30 6.41 -4.18
C VAL A 89 0.34 5.56 -5.01
N LYS A 90 -0.32 6.19 -6.00
CA LYS A 90 -1.12 5.44 -6.98
C LYS A 90 -0.21 4.72 -7.95
N THR A 91 -0.33 3.40 -8.04
CA THR A 91 0.52 2.55 -8.88
C THR A 91 -0.32 1.70 -9.82
N ASP A 92 0.34 1.10 -10.80
CA ASP A 92 -0.26 0.05 -11.60
C ASP A 92 0.02 -1.31 -10.94
N ARG A 93 -1.03 -2.11 -10.77
CA ARG A 93 -0.95 -3.51 -10.36
C ARG A 93 -1.52 -4.38 -11.46
N TYR A 94 -1.06 -5.62 -11.55
CA TYR A 94 -1.38 -6.53 -12.64
C TYR A 94 -1.90 -7.84 -12.07
N ILE A 95 -3.18 -8.12 -12.30
CA ILE A 95 -3.78 -9.41 -12.00
C ILE A 95 -3.43 -10.38 -13.13
N VAL A 96 -2.84 -11.51 -12.77
CA VAL A 96 -2.46 -12.56 -13.71
C VAL A 96 -3.30 -13.80 -13.39
N GLU A 97 -3.99 -14.29 -14.41
CA GLU A 97 -4.84 -15.48 -14.33
C GLU A 97 -4.35 -16.59 -15.28
N GLY A 98 -4.27 -17.81 -14.76
CA GLY A 98 -3.95 -19.02 -15.51
C GLY A 98 -3.40 -20.14 -14.63
N GLU A 99 -3.45 -21.37 -15.12
CA GLU A 99 -2.89 -22.52 -14.39
C GLU A 99 -1.38 -22.36 -14.14
N GLY A 100 -0.97 -22.59 -12.90
CA GLY A 100 0.43 -22.44 -12.48
C GLY A 100 0.89 -20.99 -12.28
N ALA A 101 -0.03 -20.01 -12.22
CA ALA A 101 0.33 -18.61 -11.97
C ALA A 101 1.06 -18.44 -10.62
N ALA A 102 0.54 -19.07 -9.56
CA ALA A 102 1.16 -19.02 -8.23
C ALA A 102 2.54 -19.69 -8.21
N GLU A 103 2.73 -20.78 -8.96
CA GLU A 103 4.02 -21.48 -9.06
C GLU A 103 5.07 -20.60 -9.75
N GLU A 104 4.70 -19.94 -10.85
CA GLU A 104 5.58 -18.99 -11.54
C GLU A 104 5.93 -17.78 -10.67
N ALA A 105 4.96 -17.25 -9.93
CA ALA A 105 5.19 -16.21 -8.95
C ALA A 105 6.17 -16.66 -7.87
N ALA A 106 6.00 -17.88 -7.34
CA ALA A 106 6.88 -18.44 -6.31
C ALA A 106 8.31 -18.64 -6.81
N ILE A 107 8.49 -19.10 -8.05
CA ILE A 107 9.80 -19.21 -8.69
C ILE A 107 10.43 -17.82 -8.84
N CYS A 108 9.68 -16.85 -9.36
CA CYS A 108 10.15 -15.48 -9.54
C CYS A 108 10.58 -14.84 -8.21
N ALA A 109 9.78 -15.04 -7.16
CA ALA A 109 10.07 -14.53 -5.82
C ALA A 109 11.35 -15.14 -5.25
N LYS A 110 11.54 -16.46 -5.35
CA LYS A 110 12.77 -17.14 -4.91
C LYS A 110 14.01 -16.65 -5.65
N LEU A 111 13.92 -16.41 -6.96
CA LEU A 111 15.05 -15.94 -7.76
C LEU A 111 15.45 -14.49 -7.44
N ASN A 112 14.51 -13.68 -6.94
CA ASN A 112 14.71 -12.24 -6.75
C ASN A 112 14.58 -11.79 -5.28
N ASN A 113 14.54 -12.73 -4.33
CA ASN A 113 14.33 -12.49 -2.90
C ASN A 113 13.13 -11.60 -2.58
N LEU A 114 11.99 -11.86 -3.23
CA LEU A 114 10.73 -11.12 -3.04
C LEU A 114 9.85 -11.80 -1.99
N SER A 115 8.99 -11.00 -1.33
CA SER A 115 7.95 -11.49 -0.44
C SER A 115 6.71 -11.91 -1.21
N ILE A 116 6.09 -13.00 -0.75
CA ILE A 116 4.80 -13.48 -1.24
C ILE A 116 3.82 -13.41 -0.07
N VAL A 117 2.63 -12.88 -0.33
CA VAL A 117 1.53 -12.82 0.62
C VAL A 117 0.39 -13.67 0.07
N GLU A 118 -0.03 -14.68 0.84
CA GLU A 118 -1.20 -15.49 0.50
C GLU A 118 -2.45 -14.83 1.08
N ALA A 119 -3.35 -14.36 0.20
CA ALA A 119 -4.63 -13.82 0.60
C ALA A 119 -5.59 -14.99 0.86
N CYS A 120 -5.67 -15.42 2.13
CA CYS A 120 -6.55 -16.49 2.61
C CYS A 120 -8.04 -16.12 2.53
#